data_AF-A0A2P8WDF9-F1
#
_entry.id   AF-A0A2P8WDF9-F1
#
_cell.length_a   1.000
_cell.length_b   1.000
_cell.length_c   1.000
_cell.angle_alpha   90.00
_cell.angle_beta   90.00
_cell.angle_gamma   90.00
#
_symmetry.space_group_name_H-M   'P 1'
#
loop_
_entity.id
_entity.type
_entity.pdbx_description
1 polymer ?
#
loop_
_entity_poly.entity_id
_entity_poly.type
_entity_poly.pdbx_seq_one_letter_code
_entity_poly.pdbx_strand_id
1 'polypeptide(L)'
;MEFLIIMAVLLGLGFFVGGHLERQHWASIRLRESQTHDLIVSNIGRLPPPNATEARMVIGSVVVSSDFFKTFIGGWNQVFGGRIGVFEGLLKRARREAILRMKADARRLSLIHI
;
A
#
# COMPACT_ATOMS: atom_id res chain seq x y z
N MET A 1 12.37 4.26 35.76
CA MET A 1 12.16 2.83 35.49
C MET A 1 10.85 2.59 34.75
N GLU A 2 9.71 3.05 35.27
CA GLU A 2 8.37 2.84 34.67
C GLU A 2 8.26 3.34 33.21
N PHE A 3 8.77 4.53 32.89
CA PHE A 3 8.75 5.07 31.53
C PHE A 3 9.48 4.17 30.51
N LEU A 4 10.63 3.60 30.90
CA LEU A 4 11.39 2.71 30.02
C LEU A 4 10.64 1.39 29.76
N ILE A 5 9.93 0.88 30.77
CA ILE A 5 9.11 -0.32 30.64
C ILE A 5 7.94 -0.04 29.70
N ILE A 6 7.23 1.07 29.87
CA ILE A 6 6.12 1.46 28.99
C ILE A 6 6.61 1.62 27.54
N MET A 7 7.74 2.31 27.33
CA MET A 7 8.32 2.48 26.01
C MET A 7 8.71 1.14 25.38
N ALA A 8 9.36 0.25 26.14
CA ALA A 8 9.73 -1.09 25.66
C ALA A 8 8.50 -1.93 25.29
N VAL A 9 7.41 -1.85 26.06
CA VAL A 9 6.15 -2.53 25.77
C VAL A 9 5.51 -1.98 24.48
N LEU A 10 5.43 -0.65 24.32
CA LEU A 10 4.89 -0.04 23.11
C LEU A 10 5.70 -0.37 21.85
N LEU A 11 7.04 -0.39 21.96
CA LEU A 11 7.93 -0.80 20.88
C LEU A 11 7.75 -2.28 20.55
N GLY A 12 7.67 -3.15 21.56
CA GLY A 12 7.42 -4.57 21.40
C GLY A 12 6.09 -4.83 20.70
N LEU A 13 4.99 -4.25 21.19
CA LEU A 13 3.67 -4.38 20.58
C LEU A 13 3.65 -3.86 19.15
N GLY A 14 4.20 -2.67 18.90
CA GLY A 14 4.30 -2.10 17.55
C GLY A 14 5.06 -2.99 16.59
N PHE A 15 6.17 -3.58 17.04
CA PHE A 15 6.99 -4.49 16.23
C PHE A 15 6.27 -5.82 15.93
N PHE A 16 5.80 -6.53 16.96
CA PHE A 16 5.23 -7.86 16.80
C PHE A 16 3.85 -7.82 16.15
N VAL A 17 2.93 -7.02 16.68
CA VAL A 17 1.56 -6.93 16.15
C VAL A 17 1.57 -6.22 14.80
N GLY A 18 2.29 -5.10 14.69
CA GLY A 18 2.41 -4.37 13.43
C GLY A 18 3.05 -5.22 12.33
N GLY A 19 4.13 -5.94 12.66
CA GLY A 19 4.78 -6.86 11.72
C GLY A 19 3.86 -8.00 11.28
N HIS A 20 3.07 -8.58 12.18
CA HIS A 20 2.12 -9.65 11.84
C HIS A 20 1.02 -9.16 10.89
N LEU A 21 0.34 -8.06 11.25
CA LEU A 21 -0.71 -7.45 10.43
C LEU A 21 -0.18 -7.03 9.06
N GLU A 22 1.05 -6.50 9.00
CA GLU A 22 1.68 -6.12 7.75
C GLU A 22 1.93 -7.33 6.84
N ARG A 23 2.41 -8.46 7.39
CA ARG A 23 2.60 -9.69 6.60
C ARG A 23 1.27 -10.23 6.06
N GLN A 24 0.22 -10.23 6.87
CA GLN A 24 -1.12 -10.64 6.43
C GLN A 24 -1.64 -9.73 5.32
N HIS A 25 -1.48 -8.42 5.48
CA HIS A 25 -1.91 -7.45 4.47
C HIS A 25 -1.16 -7.64 3.15
N TRP A 26 0.15 -7.91 3.20
CA TRP A 26 0.94 -8.24 2.01
C TRP A 26 0.47 -9.53 1.31
N ALA A 27 0.09 -10.55 2.08
CA ALA A 27 -0.47 -11.77 1.51
C ALA A 27 -1.81 -11.50 0.78
N SER A 28 -2.69 -10.68 1.38
CA SER A 28 -3.94 -10.25 0.76
C SER A 28 -3.73 -9.45 -0.53
N ILE A 29 -2.75 -8.53 -0.55
CA ILE A 29 -2.40 -7.78 -1.77
C ILE A 29 -1.96 -8.72 -2.87
N ARG A 30 -1.02 -9.65 -2.60
CA ARG A 30 -0.51 -10.57 -3.62
C ARG A 30 -1.62 -11.46 -4.19
N LEU A 31 -2.53 -11.93 -3.35
CA LEU A 31 -3.68 -12.72 -3.78
C LEU A 31 -4.61 -11.91 -4.70
N ARG A 32 -4.89 -10.65 -4.36
CA ARG A 32 -5.76 -9.80 -5.18
C ARG A 32 -5.08 -9.31 -6.47
N GLU A 33 -3.76 -9.11 -6.42
CA GLU A 33 -2.95 -8.85 -7.60
C GLU A 33 -3.03 -10.04 -8.57
N SER A 34 -2.93 -11.27 -8.05
CA SER A 34 -3.02 -12.48 -8.89
C SER A 34 -4.41 -12.67 -9.50
N GLN A 35 -5.45 -12.28 -8.77
CA GLN A 35 -6.82 -12.35 -9.24
C GLN A 35 -7.16 -11.31 -10.31
N THR A 36 -6.33 -10.28 -10.55
CA THR A 36 -6.63 -9.13 -11.43
C THR A 36 -5.62 -8.95 -12.58
N HIS A 37 -5.02 -10.07 -13.03
CA HIS A 37 -4.05 -10.10 -14.13
C HIS A 37 -4.65 -9.91 -15.53
N ASP A 38 -5.93 -10.19 -15.67
CA ASP A 38 -6.75 -9.96 -16.86
C ASP A 38 -6.97 -8.48 -17.21
N LEU A 39 -6.86 -7.57 -16.23
CA LEU A 39 -6.95 -6.13 -16.47
C LEU A 39 -5.60 -5.55 -16.87
N ILE A 40 -5.55 -4.97 -18.07
CA ILE A 40 -4.40 -4.22 -18.56
C ILE A 40 -4.41 -2.85 -17.90
N VAL A 41 -3.30 -2.46 -17.30
CA VAL A 41 -3.10 -1.13 -16.70
C VAL A 41 -1.92 -0.46 -17.39
N SER A 42 -2.15 0.69 -18.02
CA SER A 42 -1.11 1.48 -18.66
C SER A 42 -0.96 2.84 -17.97
N ASN A 43 0.28 3.28 -17.79
CA ASN A 43 0.61 4.63 -17.33
C ASN A 43 1.03 5.56 -18.48
N ILE A 44 0.97 5.08 -19.72
CA ILE A 44 1.38 5.81 -20.92
C ILE A 44 0.13 6.45 -21.52
N GLY A 45 0.17 7.77 -21.72
CA GLY A 45 -0.97 8.54 -22.25
C GLY A 45 -1.30 8.31 -23.74
N ARG A 46 -0.98 7.14 -24.32
CA ARG A 46 -1.27 6.84 -25.73
C ARG A 46 -2.44 5.88 -25.88
N LEU A 47 -3.26 6.30 -26.86
CA LEU A 47 -4.58 5.89 -27.34
C LEU A 47 -5.27 4.69 -26.68
N PRO A 48 -6.58 4.83 -26.41
CA PRO A 48 -7.41 3.70 -26.02
C PRO A 48 -7.30 2.59 -27.09
N PRO A 49 -7.46 1.31 -26.72
CA PRO A 49 -7.32 0.21 -27.66
C PRO A 49 -8.16 0.47 -28.92
N PRO A 50 -7.76 0.01 -30.12
CA PRO A 50 -8.38 0.37 -31.39
C PRO A 50 -9.91 0.21 -31.44
N ASN A 51 -10.46 -0.64 -30.55
CA ASN A 51 -11.88 -0.98 -30.45
C ASN A 51 -12.57 -0.41 -29.20
N ALA A 52 -11.99 0.59 -28.52
CA ALA A 52 -12.59 1.18 -27.34
C ALA A 52 -13.88 1.94 -27.69
N THR A 53 -15.01 1.42 -27.22
CA THR A 53 -16.34 1.97 -27.49
C THR A 53 -16.82 2.92 -26.40
N GLU A 54 -16.26 2.78 -25.19
CA GLU A 54 -16.68 3.53 -24.00
C GLU A 54 -15.51 3.79 -23.06
N ALA A 55 -15.53 4.96 -22.41
CA ALA A 55 -14.60 5.33 -21.37
C ALA A 55 -15.36 5.73 -20.10
N ARG A 56 -14.83 5.32 -18.95
CA ARG A 56 -15.32 5.67 -17.62
C ARG A 56 -14.14 6.00 -16.71
N MET A 57 -14.32 7.01 -15.87
CA MET A 57 -13.33 7.34 -14.84
C MET A 57 -13.46 6.36 -13.68
N VAL A 58 -12.34 5.75 -13.29
CA VAL A 58 -12.22 4.88 -12.12
C VAL A 58 -11.20 5.46 -11.16
N ILE A 59 -11.43 5.31 -9.86
CA ILE A 59 -10.56 5.88 -8.82
C ILE A 59 -10.30 4.83 -7.74
N GLY A 60 -9.04 4.73 -7.32
CA GLY A 60 -8.66 3.94 -6.16
C GLY A 60 -7.92 4.80 -5.14
N SER A 61 -8.39 4.79 -3.90
CA SER A 61 -7.79 5.54 -2.79
C SER A 61 -7.63 4.65 -1.56
N VAL A 62 -6.62 4.97 -0.75
CA VAL A 62 -6.37 4.29 0.52
C VAL A 62 -5.68 5.25 1.49
N VAL A 63 -5.96 5.09 2.77
CA VAL A 63 -5.24 5.74 3.87
C VAL A 63 -4.55 4.66 4.68
N VAL A 64 -3.25 4.82 4.90
CA VAL A 64 -2.45 3.87 5.65
C VAL A 64 -1.63 4.64 6.68
N SER A 65 -1.86 4.37 7.96
CA SER A 65 -1.12 4.99 9.07
C SER A 65 0.15 4.22 9.42
N SER A 66 1.11 4.89 10.06
CA SER A 66 2.30 4.27 10.65
C SER A 66 2.06 3.89 12.12
N ASP A 67 2.69 2.81 12.56
CA ASP A 67 2.70 2.39 13.96
C ASP A 67 3.81 3.10 14.76
N PHE A 68 3.71 3.02 16.09
CA PHE A 68 4.64 3.68 17.02
C PHE A 68 6.09 3.26 16.79
N PHE A 69 6.35 1.97 16.52
CA PHE A 69 7.69 1.47 16.26
C PHE A 69 8.29 2.10 14.99
N LYS A 70 7.53 2.12 13.89
CA LYS A 70 7.97 2.74 12.63
C LYS A 70 8.23 4.24 12.77
N THR A 71 7.37 4.96 13.48
CA THR A 71 7.55 6.40 13.75
C THR A 71 8.81 6.65 14.60
N PHE A 72 9.03 5.83 15.64
CA PHE A 72 10.22 5.93 16.51
C PHE A 72 11.52 5.71 15.73
N ILE A 73 11.63 4.61 14.96
CA ILE A 73 12.82 4.35 14.13
C ILE A 73 12.98 5.39 13.01
N GLY A 74 11.86 5.86 12.44
CA GLY A 74 11.86 6.95 11.47
C GLY A 74 12.55 8.21 11.99
N GLY A 75 12.36 8.56 13.27
CA GLY A 75 13.01 9.70 13.93
C GLY A 75 14.53 9.63 13.94
N TRP A 76 15.13 8.44 14.04
CA TRP A 76 16.59 8.28 14.00
C TRP A 76 17.20 8.69 12.64
N ASN A 77 16.44 8.58 11.55
CA ASN A 77 16.89 9.02 10.23
C ASN A 77 17.00 10.55 10.11
N GLN A 78 16.36 11.32 11.00
CA GLN A 78 16.52 12.78 11.03
C GLN A 78 17.91 13.21 11.53
N VAL A 79 18.55 12.37 12.35
CA VAL A 79 19.87 12.67 12.93
C VAL A 79 20.99 12.35 11.95
N PHE A 80 20.89 11.22 11.24
CA PHE A 80 21.94 10.74 10.33
C PHE A 80 21.67 11.06 8.86
N GLY A 81 20.45 11.50 8.52
CA GLY A 81 20.01 11.70 7.14
C GLY A 81 19.84 10.39 6.37
N GLY A 82 19.62 10.50 5.06
CA GLY A 82 19.55 9.35 4.15
C GLY A 82 18.12 8.82 3.89
N ARG A 83 18.06 7.63 3.29
CA ARG A 83 16.82 7.02 2.79
C ARG A 83 16.01 6.41 3.95
N ILE A 84 14.80 6.91 4.17
CA ILE A 84 13.91 6.44 5.25
C ILE A 84 13.21 5.14 4.85
N GLY A 85 13.95 4.03 4.88
CA GLY A 85 13.47 2.71 4.46
C GLY A 85 12.24 2.22 5.22
N VAL A 86 12.07 2.66 6.48
CA VAL A 86 10.98 2.26 7.37
C VAL A 86 9.59 2.62 6.81
N PHE A 87 9.47 3.72 6.06
CA PHE A 87 8.21 4.13 5.44
C PHE A 87 8.02 3.60 4.01
N GLU A 88 9.07 3.08 3.37
CA GLU A 88 8.94 2.57 1.99
C GLU A 88 7.97 1.41 1.89
N GLY A 89 8.00 0.47 2.84
CA GLY A 89 7.06 -0.64 2.90
C GLY A 89 5.61 -0.16 2.95
N LEU A 90 5.35 0.82 3.81
CA LEU A 90 4.04 1.47 3.96
C LEU A 90 3.58 2.12 2.65
N LEU A 91 4.44 2.93 2.02
CA LEU A 91 4.11 3.63 0.77
C LEU A 91 3.88 2.66 -0.40
N LYS A 92 4.73 1.64 -0.54
CA LYS A 92 4.57 0.59 -1.56
C LYS A 92 3.25 -0.16 -1.39
N ARG A 93 2.90 -0.48 -0.14
CA ARG A 93 1.64 -1.15 0.20
C ARG A 93 0.43 -0.27 -0.10
N ALA A 94 0.45 0.99 0.33
CA ALA A 94 -0.61 1.96 0.07
C ALA A 94 -0.84 2.14 -1.44
N ARG A 95 0.22 2.34 -2.23
CA ARG A 95 0.11 2.46 -3.68
C ARG A 95 -0.52 1.21 -4.32
N ARG A 96 -0.06 0.02 -3.96
CA ARG A 96 -0.61 -1.24 -4.50
C ARG A 96 -2.07 -1.43 -4.13
N GLU A 97 -2.44 -1.11 -2.90
CA GLU A 97 -3.82 -1.18 -2.42
C GLU A 97 -4.73 -0.20 -3.19
N ALA A 98 -4.28 1.03 -3.42
CA ALA A 98 -5.01 2.00 -4.23
C ALA A 98 -5.23 1.48 -5.67
N ILE A 99 -4.19 0.93 -6.30
CA ILE A 99 -4.31 0.34 -7.65
C ILE A 99 -5.28 -0.85 -7.65
N LEU A 100 -5.24 -1.72 -6.65
CA LEU A 100 -6.19 -2.84 -6.55
C LEU A 100 -7.64 -2.36 -6.40
N ARG A 101 -7.88 -1.29 -5.65
CA ARG A 101 -9.22 -0.68 -5.52
C ARG A 101 -9.69 -0.07 -6.85
N MET A 102 -8.79 0.61 -7.57
CA MET A 102 -9.06 1.12 -8.91
C MET A 102 -9.41 -0.02 -9.90
N LYS A 103 -8.66 -1.14 -9.85
CA LYS A 103 -8.96 -2.33 -10.65
C LYS A 103 -10.30 -2.97 -10.29
N ALA A 104 -10.65 -3.02 -9.00
CA ALA A 104 -11.93 -3.53 -8.55
C ALA A 104 -13.10 -2.68 -9.07
N ASP A 105 -12.95 -1.35 -9.06
CA ASP A 105 -13.94 -0.42 -9.61
C ASP A 105 -14.08 -0.58 -11.13
N ALA A 106 -12.97 -0.71 -11.85
CA ALA A 106 -12.97 -1.02 -13.28
C ALA A 106 -13.69 -2.33 -13.61
N ARG A 107 -13.47 -3.39 -12.82
CA ARG A 107 -14.19 -4.66 -12.96
C ARG A 107 -15.69 -4.54 -12.75
N ARG A 108 -16.11 -3.73 -11.76
CA ARG A 108 -17.53 -3.47 -11.52
C ARG A 108 -18.20 -2.85 -12.74
N LEU A 109 -17.46 -2.03 -13.48
CA LEU A 109 -17.90 -1.40 -14.73
C LEU A 109 -17.60 -2.27 -15.98
N SER A 110 -17.15 -3.51 -15.79
CA SER A 110 -16.77 -4.44 -16.89
C SER A 110 -15.74 -3.86 -17.87
N LEU A 111 -14.85 -2.99 -17.38
CA LEU A 111 -13.75 -2.44 -18.18
C LEU A 111 -12.61 -3.47 -18.29
N ILE A 112 -12.01 -3.53 -19.48
CA ILE A 112 -10.90 -4.44 -19.81
C ILE A 112 -9.53 -3.77 -19.75
N HIS A 113 -9.50 -2.43 -19.75
CA HIS A 113 -8.28 -1.62 -19.79
C HIS A 113 -8.43 -0.38 -18.90
N ILE A 114 -7.37 -0.03 -18.17
CA ILE A 114 -7.24 1.17 -17.34
C ILE A 114 -6.03 1.98 -17.80
#